data_AF-A0A3A1YD54-F1
#
_entry.id   AF-A0A3A1YD54-F1
#
_cell.length_a   1.000
_cell.length_b   1.000
_cell.length_c   1.000
_cell.angle_alpha   90.00
_cell.angle_beta   90.00
_cell.angle_gamma   90.00
#
_symmetry.space_group_name_H-M   'P 1'
#
loop_
_entity.id
_entity.type
_entity.pdbx_description
1 polymer ?
#
loop_
_entity_poly.entity_id
_entity_poly.type
_entity_poly.pdbx_seq_one_letter_code
_entity_poly.pdbx_strand_id
1 'polypeptide(L)'
;MAIDTQGNKVWERELDIYGKVRKLQGDKWFMPFLYQGQYYDVETELAYNRFRYYSPDTGAYISQDPIGLAGNNPNIYAYVWDTNTWIDVFGLLGKTYIVYQAIDLDTGKIYTGRTSGDDNLSIRQILDKRQSGHHRNLGQLQEVFVTNSYEAVRGGEQYYIEEMRKKGMATDQINGIAERNFGKNGAKKKGDLYMEAFHAENNKKKITCSE
;
A
#
# COMPACT_ATOMS: atom_id res chain seq x y z
N MET A 1 25.07 15.91 10.76
CA MET A 1 26.30 16.44 11.40
C MET A 1 27.10 15.26 11.94
N ALA A 2 28.43 15.31 11.86
CA ALA A 2 29.32 14.37 12.51
C ALA A 2 30.26 15.11 13.46
N ILE A 3 30.55 14.47 14.60
CA ILE A 3 31.39 15.00 15.67
C ILE A 3 32.50 14.00 15.99
N ASP A 4 33.67 14.50 16.40
CA ASP A 4 34.77 13.67 16.88
C ASP A 4 34.57 13.22 18.34
N THR A 5 35.52 12.45 18.88
CA THR A 5 35.49 11.96 20.26
C THR A 5 35.62 13.07 21.31
N GLN A 6 36.04 14.27 20.93
CA GLN A 6 36.16 15.45 21.80
C GLN A 6 34.93 16.37 21.69
N GLY A 7 33.96 16.04 20.84
CA GLY A 7 32.75 16.82 20.61
C GLY A 7 32.90 17.94 19.58
N ASN A 8 34.04 18.03 18.87
CA ASN A 8 34.20 19.03 17.82
C ASN A 8 33.47 18.60 16.54
N LYS A 9 32.84 19.55 15.87
CA LYS A 9 32.15 19.32 14.60
C LYS A 9 33.19 19.09 13.49
N VAL A 10 33.20 17.88 12.92
CA VAL A 10 34.09 17.52 11.82
C VAL A 10 33.40 17.58 10.46
N TRP A 11 32.07 17.52 10.43
CA TRP A 11 31.30 17.54 9.19
C TRP A 11 29.84 17.95 9.40
N GLU A 12 29.27 18.68 8.45
CA GLU A 12 27.87 19.09 8.46
C GLU A 12 27.29 19.14 7.04
N ARG A 13 26.04 18.70 6.90
CA ARG A 13 25.26 18.82 5.67
C ARG A 13 23.84 19.20 6.03
N GLU A 14 23.31 20.18 5.32
CA GLU A 14 21.91 20.60 5.39
C GLU A 14 21.23 20.22 4.07
N LEU A 15 20.07 19.56 4.17
CA LEU A 15 19.27 19.12 3.03
C LEU A 15 18.00 19.96 2.93
N ASP A 16 17.46 20.12 1.73
CA ASP A 16 16.09 20.60 1.54
C ASP A 16 15.07 19.46 1.68
N ILE A 17 13.78 19.76 1.51
CA ILE A 17 12.68 18.79 1.65
C ILE A 17 12.77 17.60 0.68
N TYR A 18 13.54 17.71 -0.39
CA TYR A 18 13.75 16.66 -1.39
C TYR A 18 15.10 15.97 -1.24
N GLY A 19 15.95 16.38 -0.30
CA GLY A 19 17.25 15.77 -0.07
C GLY A 19 18.38 16.44 -0.86
N LYS A 20 18.11 17.56 -1.53
CA LYS A 20 19.14 18.33 -2.22
C LYS A 20 20.01 19.05 -1.20
N VAL A 21 21.33 18.99 -1.41
CA VAL A 21 22.29 19.63 -0.51
C VAL A 21 22.19 21.15 -0.63
N ARG A 22 21.80 21.81 0.47
CA ARG A 22 21.77 23.27 0.59
C ARG A 22 23.07 23.85 1.12
N LYS A 23 23.71 23.12 2.05
CA LYS A 23 24.96 23.51 2.68
C LYS A 23 25.77 22.26 3.01
N LEU A 24 27.07 22.37 2.82
CA LEU A 24 28.03 21.32 3.15
C LEU A 24 29.26 21.97 3.79
N GLN A 25 29.67 21.46 4.94
CA GLN A 25 30.92 21.80 5.60
C GLN A 25 31.72 20.52 5.83
N GLY A 26 32.94 20.47 5.27
CA GLY A 26 33.79 19.28 5.25
C GLY A 26 33.74 18.56 3.90
N ASP A 27 34.28 17.35 3.87
CA ASP A 27 34.38 16.56 2.63
C ASP A 27 33.01 16.03 2.18
N LYS A 28 32.67 16.21 0.88
CA LYS A 28 31.45 15.68 0.26
C LYS A 28 31.37 14.15 0.40
N TRP A 29 32.51 13.48 0.39
CA TRP A 29 32.62 12.01 0.38
C TRP A 29 32.57 11.38 1.76
N PHE A 30 32.70 12.19 2.82
CA PHE A 30 32.77 11.69 4.20
C PHE A 30 31.53 10.89 4.63
N MET A 31 30.34 11.33 4.17
CA MET A 31 29.06 10.70 4.52
C MET A 31 28.23 10.49 3.25
N PRO A 32 28.08 9.24 2.76
CA PRO A 32 27.33 8.95 1.55
C PRO A 32 25.82 8.85 1.79
N PHE A 33 25.30 9.25 2.96
CA PHE A 33 23.87 9.16 3.26
C PHE A 33 23.17 10.52 3.12
N LEU A 34 21.92 10.49 2.63
CA LEU A 34 20.99 11.63 2.65
C LEU A 34 19.94 11.44 3.75
N TYR A 35 18.65 11.37 3.37
CA TYR A 35 17.59 10.95 4.27
C TYR A 35 17.67 9.46 4.61
N GLN A 36 16.87 9.04 5.59
CA GLN A 36 16.89 7.66 6.07
C GLN A 36 16.67 6.67 4.92
N GLY A 37 17.60 5.71 4.76
CA GLY A 37 17.55 4.70 3.70
C GLY A 37 18.15 5.12 2.35
N GLN A 38 18.57 6.39 2.19
CA GLN A 38 19.15 6.90 0.94
C GLN A 38 20.67 6.81 0.93
N TYR A 39 21.22 6.06 -0.04
CA TYR A 39 22.65 6.07 -0.36
C TYR A 39 22.92 7.00 -1.55
N TYR A 40 23.61 8.10 -1.33
CA TYR A 40 23.95 9.07 -2.37
C TYR A 40 25.09 8.57 -3.24
N ASP A 41 24.79 8.38 -4.52
CA ASP A 41 25.76 8.16 -5.56
C ASP A 41 26.13 9.52 -6.17
N VAL A 42 27.40 9.90 -6.00
CA VAL A 42 27.89 11.21 -6.44
C VAL A 42 28.21 11.22 -7.93
N GLU A 43 28.49 10.07 -8.55
CA GLU A 43 28.77 10.01 -10.00
C GLU A 43 27.51 10.36 -10.79
N THR A 44 26.36 9.88 -10.31
CA THR A 44 25.05 10.11 -10.94
C THR A 44 24.27 11.27 -10.33
N GLU A 45 24.68 11.74 -9.15
CA GLU A 45 23.95 12.70 -8.31
C GLU A 45 22.55 12.21 -7.90
N LEU A 46 22.36 10.89 -7.85
CA LEU A 46 21.12 10.22 -7.46
C LEU A 46 21.27 9.55 -6.10
N ALA A 47 20.15 9.37 -5.42
CA ALA A 47 20.07 8.59 -4.19
C ALA A 47 19.51 7.20 -4.50
N TYR A 48 20.30 6.16 -4.23
CA TYR A 48 19.88 4.79 -4.31
C TYR A 48 19.03 4.40 -3.09
N ASN A 49 17.77 4.05 -3.36
CA ASN A 49 16.79 3.47 -2.43
C ASN A 49 16.50 2.04 -2.88
N ARG A 50 17.43 1.10 -2.61
CA ARG A 50 17.36 -0.36 -2.89
C ARG A 50 16.82 -0.77 -4.26
N PHE A 51 15.53 -0.63 -4.53
CA PHE A 51 14.93 -0.99 -5.82
C PHE A 51 14.87 0.16 -6.82
N ARG A 52 15.12 1.42 -6.42
CA ARG A 52 15.02 2.58 -7.31
C ARG A 52 16.05 3.67 -7.01
N TYR A 53 16.39 4.43 -8.05
CA TYR A 53 17.16 5.67 -7.92
C TYR A 53 16.22 6.87 -7.84
N TYR A 54 16.42 7.68 -6.80
CA TYR A 54 15.69 8.90 -6.51
C TYR A 54 16.55 10.11 -6.88
N SER A 55 15.97 11.11 -7.55
CA SER A 55 16.63 12.37 -7.86
C SER A 55 16.27 13.42 -6.80
N PRO A 56 17.24 13.88 -6.00
CA PRO A 56 17.01 14.99 -5.08
C PRO A 56 16.70 16.31 -5.78
N ASP A 57 17.06 16.45 -7.07
CA ASP A 57 16.79 17.66 -7.85
C ASP A 57 15.32 17.77 -8.26
N THR A 58 14.70 16.66 -8.67
CA THR A 58 13.29 16.64 -9.09
C THR A 58 12.32 16.25 -7.98
N GLY A 59 12.81 15.65 -6.89
CA GLY A 59 11.97 15.13 -5.81
C GLY A 59 11.25 13.82 -6.18
N ALA A 60 11.75 13.07 -7.15
CA ALA A 60 11.08 11.88 -7.69
C ALA A 60 12.07 10.76 -8.06
N TYR A 61 11.55 9.53 -8.14
CA TYR A 61 12.26 8.41 -8.74
C TYR A 61 12.45 8.62 -10.24
N ILE A 62 13.61 8.21 -10.76
CA ILE A 62 13.93 8.29 -12.20
C ILE A 62 13.37 7.10 -13.00
N SER A 63 12.87 6.07 -12.30
CA SER A 63 12.24 4.89 -12.88
C SER A 63 10.83 4.70 -12.32
N GLN A 64 9.94 4.10 -13.12
CA GLN A 64 8.61 3.72 -12.65
C GLN A 64 8.70 2.73 -11.49
N ASP A 65 7.71 2.78 -10.60
CA ASP A 65 7.54 1.81 -9.54
C ASP A 65 7.42 0.39 -10.12
N PRO A 66 8.31 -0.56 -9.76
CA PRO A 66 8.21 -1.96 -10.20
C PRO A 66 6.90 -2.65 -9.83
N ILE A 67 6.22 -2.23 -8.76
CA ILE A 67 4.88 -2.75 -8.40
C ILE A 67 3.75 -1.97 -9.08
N GLY A 68 4.08 -0.92 -9.85
CA GLY A 68 3.16 -0.13 -10.64
C GLY A 68 2.00 0.42 -9.80
N LEU A 69 0.78 0.30 -10.32
CA LEU A 69 -0.43 0.75 -9.62
C LEU A 69 -0.77 -0.06 -8.37
N ALA A 70 -0.16 -1.23 -8.16
CA ALA A 70 -0.32 -1.99 -6.93
C ALA A 70 0.30 -1.29 -5.70
N GLY A 71 1.15 -0.28 -5.91
CA GLY A 71 1.61 0.59 -4.83
C GLY A 71 0.56 1.58 -4.33
N ASN A 72 -0.61 1.66 -4.98
CA ASN A 72 -1.69 2.61 -4.69
C ASN A 72 -1.21 4.09 -4.64
N ASN A 73 -0.13 4.39 -5.35
CA ASN A 73 0.34 5.74 -5.59
C ASN A 73 -0.09 6.14 -7.01
N PRO A 74 -0.91 7.19 -7.19
CA PRO A 74 -1.31 7.64 -8.53
C PRO A 74 -0.12 8.17 -9.34
N ASN A 75 0.99 8.53 -8.69
CA ASN A 75 2.23 8.90 -9.35
C ASN A 75 3.26 7.78 -9.17
N ILE A 76 3.48 7.00 -10.23
CA ILE A 76 4.42 5.86 -10.26
C ILE A 76 5.91 6.26 -10.16
N TYR A 77 6.22 7.55 -10.15
CA TYR A 77 7.56 8.09 -9.91
C TYR A 77 7.68 8.80 -8.57
N ALA A 78 6.60 8.97 -7.82
CA ALA A 78 6.66 9.74 -6.59
C ALA A 78 7.42 8.99 -5.48
N TYR A 79 8.17 9.76 -4.71
CA TYR A 79 8.58 9.36 -3.37
C TYR A 79 7.36 9.37 -2.43
N VAL A 80 7.56 9.05 -1.14
CA VAL A 80 6.48 8.98 -0.14
C VAL A 80 5.51 10.16 -0.18
N TRP A 81 4.27 9.93 0.26
CA TRP A 81 3.21 10.94 0.28
C TRP A 81 3.49 12.13 1.21
N ASP A 82 4.14 11.89 2.37
CA ASP A 82 4.60 12.89 3.32
C ASP A 82 5.93 12.44 3.94
N THR A 83 6.99 13.19 3.68
CA THR A 83 8.37 12.90 4.11
C THR A 83 8.60 13.11 5.60
N ASN A 84 7.69 13.79 6.31
CA ASN A 84 7.80 14.00 7.76
C ASN A 84 7.23 12.83 8.56
N THR A 85 6.29 12.08 7.99
CA THR A 85 5.61 10.96 8.66
C THR A 85 5.98 9.60 8.06
N TRP A 86 6.57 9.56 6.87
CA TRP A 86 6.79 8.32 6.14
C TRP A 86 8.12 8.30 5.38
N ILE A 87 8.70 7.11 5.23
CA ILE A 87 9.96 6.86 4.55
C ILE A 87 9.80 5.58 3.70
N ASP A 88 10.21 5.62 2.43
CA ASP A 88 10.20 4.46 1.54
C ASP A 88 11.52 3.66 1.68
N VAL A 89 11.58 2.80 2.69
CA VAL A 89 12.78 2.01 3.04
C VAL A 89 13.20 1.06 1.92
N PHE A 90 12.24 0.53 1.16
CA PHE A 90 12.52 -0.44 0.11
C PHE A 90 12.57 0.19 -1.28
N GLY A 91 12.03 1.39 -1.48
CA GLY A 91 11.78 1.88 -2.83
C GLY A 91 10.57 1.18 -3.46
N LEU A 92 9.63 0.68 -2.66
CA LEU A 92 8.45 -0.09 -3.08
C LEU A 92 7.35 0.11 -2.03
N LEU A 93 6.57 1.17 -2.12
CA LEU A 93 5.50 1.42 -1.14
C LEU A 93 4.28 0.58 -1.48
N GLY A 94 4.13 -0.58 -0.85
CA GLY A 94 2.97 -1.46 -1.01
C GLY A 94 1.87 -1.18 0.01
N LYS A 95 0.60 -1.15 -0.43
CA LYS A 95 -0.56 -1.33 0.45
C LYS A 95 -0.99 -2.78 0.37
N THR A 96 -1.20 -3.43 1.52
CA THR A 96 -1.90 -4.70 1.58
C THR A 96 -3.38 -4.44 1.82
N TYR A 97 -4.21 -4.93 0.91
CA TYR A 97 -5.66 -4.88 0.98
C TYR A 97 -6.22 -6.25 1.35
N ILE A 98 -7.21 -6.24 2.25
CA ILE A 98 -7.82 -7.46 2.77
C ILE A 98 -9.34 -7.33 2.66
N VAL A 99 -9.98 -8.33 2.09
CA VAL A 99 -11.40 -8.61 2.31
C VAL A 99 -11.49 -9.55 3.51
N TYR A 100 -12.34 -9.19 4.46
CA TYR A 100 -12.58 -9.98 5.67
C TYR A 100 -14.05 -10.31 5.84
N GLN A 101 -14.31 -11.40 6.57
CA GLN A 101 -15.62 -11.78 7.04
C GLN A 101 -15.65 -11.92 8.55
N ALA A 102 -16.81 -11.66 9.15
CA ALA A 102 -17.07 -11.90 10.55
C ALA A 102 -18.55 -12.22 10.75
N ILE A 103 -18.85 -12.98 11.80
CA ILE A 103 -20.23 -13.18 12.24
C ILE A 103 -20.68 -11.87 12.92
N ASP A 104 -21.78 -11.31 12.43
CA ASP A 104 -22.51 -10.26 13.10
C ASP A 104 -23.26 -10.90 14.28
N LEU A 105 -22.82 -10.58 15.50
CA LEU A 105 -23.27 -11.27 16.71
C LEU A 105 -24.74 -10.97 17.06
N ASP A 106 -25.28 -9.88 16.52
CA ASP A 106 -26.68 -9.49 16.74
C ASP A 106 -27.63 -10.30 15.84
N THR A 107 -27.19 -10.66 14.63
CA THR A 107 -28.04 -11.30 13.61
C THR A 107 -27.65 -12.76 13.30
N GLY A 108 -26.46 -13.20 13.70
CA GLY A 108 -25.87 -14.48 13.30
C GLY A 108 -25.46 -14.56 11.82
N LYS A 109 -25.63 -13.47 11.06
CA LYS A 109 -25.31 -13.39 9.64
C LYS A 109 -23.84 -13.00 9.43
N ILE A 110 -23.33 -13.21 8.23
CA ILE A 110 -21.97 -12.86 7.83
C ILE A 110 -21.91 -11.40 7.35
N TYR A 111 -21.05 -10.63 8.01
CA TYR A 111 -20.58 -9.32 7.55
C TYR A 111 -19.36 -9.52 6.65
N THR A 112 -19.33 -8.83 5.49
CA THR A 112 -18.18 -8.83 4.58
C THR A 112 -17.71 -7.40 4.44
N GLY A 113 -16.46 -7.13 4.76
CA GLY A 113 -15.87 -5.81 4.61
C GLY A 113 -14.48 -5.87 4.02
N ARG A 114 -13.90 -4.69 3.80
CA ARG A 114 -12.50 -4.55 3.40
C ARG A 114 -11.75 -3.59 4.30
N THR A 115 -10.45 -3.81 4.39
CA THR A 115 -9.50 -2.95 5.08
C THR A 115 -8.19 -2.91 4.31
N SER A 116 -7.32 -1.97 4.66
CA SER A 116 -5.95 -1.93 4.16
C SER A 116 -4.97 -1.66 5.30
N GLY A 117 -3.74 -2.06 5.08
CA GLY A 117 -2.60 -1.71 5.92
C GLY A 117 -1.36 -1.51 5.07
N ASP A 118 -0.34 -0.97 5.69
CA ASP A 118 0.98 -0.86 5.07
C ASP A 118 1.64 -2.25 5.03
N ASP A 119 2.50 -2.48 4.05
CA ASP A 119 3.17 -3.77 3.78
C ASP A 119 4.01 -4.32 4.94
N ASN A 120 4.41 -3.48 5.88
CA ASN A 120 5.16 -3.85 7.08
C ASN A 120 4.27 -4.39 8.23
N LEU A 121 2.95 -4.37 8.09
CA LEU A 121 2.02 -4.94 9.07
C LEU A 121 1.61 -6.36 8.65
N SER A 122 1.58 -7.29 9.61
CA SER A 122 0.96 -8.59 9.40
C SER A 122 -0.55 -8.45 9.16
N ILE A 123 -1.14 -9.37 8.40
CA ILE A 123 -2.60 -9.45 8.15
C ILE A 123 -3.38 -9.34 9.46
N ARG A 124 -2.94 -10.05 10.50
CA ARG A 124 -3.60 -10.03 11.81
C ARG A 124 -3.59 -8.64 12.46
N GLN A 125 -2.45 -7.94 12.44
CA GLN A 125 -2.37 -6.57 12.96
C GLN A 125 -3.29 -5.61 12.20
N ILE A 126 -3.43 -5.77 10.89
CA ILE A 126 -4.33 -4.95 10.07
C ILE A 126 -5.79 -5.22 10.48
N LEU A 127 -6.16 -6.50 10.64
CA LEU A 127 -7.51 -6.89 11.08
C LEU A 127 -7.82 -6.45 12.52
N ASP A 128 -6.87 -6.54 13.45
CA ASP A 128 -7.06 -6.11 14.85
C ASP A 128 -7.29 -4.59 14.93
N LYS A 129 -6.52 -3.81 14.17
CA LYS A 129 -6.76 -2.36 14.03
C LYS A 129 -8.16 -2.10 13.48
N ARG A 130 -8.58 -2.83 12.45
CA ARG A 130 -9.94 -2.69 11.89
C ARG A 130 -11.04 -3.09 12.88
N GLN A 131 -10.86 -4.17 13.63
CA GLN A 131 -11.79 -4.64 14.65
C GLN A 131 -12.00 -3.56 15.72
N SER A 132 -10.92 -2.92 16.20
CA SER A 132 -11.01 -1.86 17.22
C SER A 132 -11.79 -0.63 16.76
N GLY A 133 -11.82 -0.35 15.46
CA GLY A 133 -12.54 0.79 14.87
C GLY A 133 -13.93 0.44 14.35
N HIS A 134 -14.42 -0.78 14.58
CA HIS A 134 -15.69 -1.23 14.03
C HIS A 134 -16.88 -0.78 14.89
N HIS A 135 -17.92 -0.23 14.25
CA HIS A 135 -19.12 0.25 14.94
C HIS A 135 -20.21 -0.82 15.10
N ARG A 136 -20.02 -2.00 14.51
CA ARG A 136 -20.92 -3.16 14.65
C ARG A 136 -20.36 -4.17 15.64
N ASN A 137 -21.26 -4.90 16.29
CA ASN A 137 -20.96 -6.02 17.17
C ASN A 137 -20.55 -7.26 16.35
N LEU A 138 -19.32 -7.26 15.84
CA LEU A 138 -18.79 -8.36 15.04
C LEU A 138 -17.93 -9.28 15.91
N GLY A 139 -18.04 -10.59 15.66
CA GLY A 139 -17.04 -11.56 16.07
C GLY A 139 -15.69 -11.32 15.39
N GLN A 140 -14.75 -12.24 15.60
CA GLN A 140 -13.39 -12.09 15.08
C GLN A 140 -13.38 -11.94 13.55
N LEU A 141 -12.75 -10.86 13.05
CA LEU A 141 -12.50 -10.71 11.62
C LEU A 141 -11.53 -11.80 11.12
N GLN A 142 -11.92 -12.47 10.05
CA GLN A 142 -11.12 -13.45 9.32
C GLN A 142 -10.91 -12.98 7.89
N GLU A 143 -9.67 -13.04 7.39
CA GLU A 143 -9.37 -12.75 6.00
C GLU A 143 -9.95 -13.81 5.07
N VAL A 144 -10.54 -13.38 3.97
CA VAL A 144 -11.02 -14.26 2.89
C VAL A 144 -10.32 -13.99 1.57
N PHE A 145 -9.74 -12.80 1.40
CA PHE A 145 -8.93 -12.46 0.24
C PHE A 145 -7.92 -11.36 0.58
N VAL A 146 -6.69 -11.51 0.09
CA VAL A 146 -5.60 -10.56 0.29
C VAL A 146 -4.96 -10.24 -1.04
N THR A 147 -4.73 -8.96 -1.30
CA THR A 147 -4.16 -8.44 -2.55
C THR A 147 -3.41 -7.15 -2.29
N ASN A 148 -2.56 -6.75 -3.24
CA ASN A 148 -1.97 -5.41 -3.27
C ASN A 148 -2.69 -4.49 -4.27
N SER A 149 -3.73 -4.96 -4.98
CA SER A 149 -4.53 -4.16 -5.90
C SER A 149 -5.81 -3.64 -5.23
N TYR A 150 -6.01 -2.33 -5.32
CA TYR A 150 -7.26 -1.69 -4.86
C TYR A 150 -8.48 -2.16 -5.68
N GLU A 151 -8.30 -2.37 -6.99
CA GLU A 151 -9.33 -2.87 -7.89
C GLU A 151 -9.75 -4.29 -7.51
N ALA A 152 -8.77 -5.17 -7.26
CA ALA A 152 -9.02 -6.54 -6.88
C ALA A 152 -9.72 -6.65 -5.52
N VAL A 153 -9.36 -5.83 -4.52
CA VAL A 153 -10.08 -5.86 -3.22
C VAL A 153 -11.52 -5.37 -3.36
N ARG A 154 -11.79 -4.39 -4.24
CA ARG A 154 -13.16 -3.93 -4.53
C ARG A 154 -13.99 -5.02 -5.19
N GLY A 155 -13.42 -5.74 -6.14
CA GLY A 155 -14.09 -6.88 -6.79
C GLY A 155 -14.32 -8.02 -5.81
N GLY A 156 -13.33 -8.33 -4.98
CA GLY A 156 -13.43 -9.36 -3.95
C GLY A 156 -14.51 -9.07 -2.93
N GLU A 157 -14.58 -7.84 -2.40
CA GLU A 157 -15.64 -7.43 -1.48
C GLU A 157 -17.03 -7.64 -2.12
N GLN A 158 -17.23 -7.20 -3.36
CA GLN A 158 -18.49 -7.43 -4.09
C GLN A 158 -18.81 -8.93 -4.23
N TYR A 159 -17.83 -9.72 -4.67
CA TYR A 159 -17.99 -11.16 -4.88
C TYR A 159 -18.43 -11.88 -3.61
N TYR A 160 -17.73 -11.66 -2.49
CA TYR A 160 -18.03 -12.33 -1.22
C TYR A 160 -19.34 -11.84 -0.59
N ILE A 161 -19.76 -10.58 -0.83
CA ILE A 161 -21.11 -10.12 -0.46
C ILE A 161 -22.17 -10.91 -1.23
N GLU A 162 -22.02 -11.03 -2.56
CA GLU A 162 -22.98 -11.76 -3.40
C GLU A 162 -23.01 -13.26 -3.07
N GLU A 163 -21.86 -13.85 -2.77
CA GLU A 163 -21.76 -15.25 -2.36
C GLU A 163 -22.58 -15.51 -1.09
N MET A 164 -22.43 -14.65 -0.07
CA MET A 164 -23.19 -14.79 1.17
C MET A 164 -24.67 -14.47 1.00
N ARG A 165 -25.03 -13.57 0.08
CA ARG A 165 -26.44 -13.30 -0.29
C ARG A 165 -27.09 -14.53 -0.92
N LYS A 166 -26.39 -15.21 -1.84
CA LYS A 166 -26.87 -16.47 -2.45
C LYS A 166 -27.10 -17.57 -1.42
N LYS A 167 -26.30 -17.60 -0.34
CA LYS A 167 -26.46 -18.54 0.79
C LYS A 167 -27.52 -18.11 1.81
N GLY A 168 -28.14 -16.93 1.65
CA GLY A 168 -29.07 -16.38 2.65
C GLY A 168 -28.41 -15.96 3.97
N MET A 169 -27.08 -15.88 4.02
CA MET A 169 -26.31 -15.61 5.23
C MET A 169 -25.75 -14.19 5.29
N ALA A 170 -25.93 -13.35 4.27
CA ALA A 170 -25.39 -11.99 4.28
C ALA A 170 -26.17 -11.05 5.20
N THR A 171 -25.45 -10.25 6.00
CA THR A 171 -26.03 -9.13 6.75
C THR A 171 -26.67 -8.09 5.81
N ASP A 172 -27.60 -7.29 6.34
CA ASP A 172 -28.28 -6.20 5.62
C ASP A 172 -27.39 -4.93 5.49
N GLN A 173 -26.10 -5.14 5.22
CA GLN A 173 -25.07 -4.09 5.13
C GLN A 173 -25.30 -3.11 3.97
N ILE A 174 -24.72 -1.90 4.12
CA ILE A 174 -24.67 -0.88 3.05
C ILE A 174 -24.05 -1.52 1.82
N ASN A 175 -24.77 -1.38 0.71
CA ASN A 175 -24.57 -2.09 -0.55
C ASN A 175 -23.10 -2.13 -1.00
N GLY A 176 -22.74 -3.22 -1.69
CA GLY A 176 -21.51 -3.33 -2.45
C GLY A 176 -21.43 -2.29 -3.59
N ILE A 177 -20.77 -2.62 -4.69
CA ILE A 177 -20.70 -1.75 -5.86
C ILE A 177 -22.13 -1.48 -6.38
N ALA A 178 -22.51 -0.21 -6.50
CA ALA A 178 -23.83 0.16 -7.01
C ALA A 178 -24.02 -0.31 -8.46
N GLU A 179 -25.21 -0.84 -8.79
CA GLU A 179 -25.54 -1.40 -10.12
C GLU A 179 -25.23 -0.46 -11.29
N ARG A 180 -25.40 0.86 -11.10
CA ARG A 180 -25.08 1.88 -12.10
C ARG A 180 -23.62 1.90 -12.55
N ASN A 181 -22.72 1.34 -11.73
CA ASN A 181 -21.30 1.22 -12.00
C ASN A 181 -20.93 -0.04 -12.77
N PHE A 182 -21.91 -0.89 -13.10
CA PHE A 182 -21.74 -2.01 -14.01
C PHE A 182 -22.23 -1.64 -15.41
N GLY A 183 -21.51 -2.18 -16.38
CA GLY A 183 -21.78 -2.05 -17.79
C GLY A 183 -23.10 -2.65 -18.21
N LYS A 184 -23.69 -2.10 -19.27
CA LYS A 184 -24.83 -2.72 -19.97
C LYS A 184 -24.49 -2.75 -21.46
N ASN A 185 -25.02 -3.74 -22.19
CA ASN A 185 -24.87 -3.87 -23.64
C ASN A 185 -23.39 -3.86 -24.11
N GLY A 186 -22.52 -4.57 -23.40
CA GLY A 186 -21.11 -4.74 -23.76
C GLY A 186 -20.17 -3.58 -23.39
N ALA A 187 -20.68 -2.43 -22.93
CA ALA A 187 -19.83 -1.33 -22.46
C ALA A 187 -19.36 -1.59 -21.02
N LYS A 188 -18.05 -1.71 -20.79
CA LYS A 188 -17.49 -1.90 -19.44
C LYS A 188 -17.49 -0.61 -18.63
N LYS A 189 -17.75 -0.73 -17.32
CA LYS A 189 -17.64 0.33 -16.32
C LYS A 189 -16.75 -0.12 -15.16
N LYS A 190 -16.56 0.80 -14.20
CA LYS A 190 -15.66 0.61 -13.06
C LYS A 190 -15.96 -0.66 -12.24
N GLY A 191 -17.23 -1.03 -12.09
CA GLY A 191 -17.64 -2.26 -11.42
C GLY A 191 -17.15 -3.52 -12.13
N ASP A 192 -17.26 -3.55 -13.47
CA ASP A 192 -16.78 -4.68 -14.28
C ASP A 192 -15.26 -4.82 -14.17
N LEU A 193 -14.53 -3.69 -14.22
CA LEU A 193 -13.07 -3.68 -14.08
C LEU A 193 -12.62 -4.22 -12.71
N TYR A 194 -13.34 -3.89 -11.63
CA TYR A 194 -13.05 -4.43 -10.31
C TYR A 194 -13.25 -5.96 -10.25
N MET A 195 -14.35 -6.47 -10.83
CA MET A 195 -14.61 -7.91 -10.88
C MET A 195 -13.56 -8.64 -11.73
N GLU A 196 -13.16 -8.07 -12.86
CA GLU A 196 -12.09 -8.60 -13.72
C GLU A 196 -10.75 -8.70 -12.99
N ALA A 197 -10.35 -7.63 -12.28
CA ALA A 197 -9.13 -7.63 -11.47
C ALA A 197 -9.16 -8.71 -10.38
N PHE A 198 -10.27 -8.83 -9.65
CA PHE A 198 -10.44 -9.88 -8.64
C PHE A 198 -10.36 -11.28 -9.23
N HIS A 199 -11.09 -11.56 -10.31
CA HIS A 199 -11.07 -12.89 -10.93
C HIS A 199 -9.70 -13.25 -11.49
N ALA A 200 -8.98 -12.29 -12.07
CA ALA A 200 -7.62 -12.50 -12.57
C ALA A 200 -6.64 -12.92 -11.46
N GLU A 201 -6.77 -12.37 -10.25
CA GLU A 201 -5.92 -12.74 -9.11
C GLU A 201 -6.39 -14.00 -8.38
N ASN A 202 -7.70 -14.14 -8.18
CA ASN A 202 -8.26 -15.27 -7.44
C ASN A 202 -8.08 -16.60 -8.21
N ASN A 203 -8.16 -16.57 -9.55
CA ASN A 203 -7.91 -17.76 -10.37
C ASN A 203 -6.44 -18.20 -10.31
N LYS A 204 -5.48 -17.27 -10.22
CA LYS A 204 -4.05 -17.60 -10.07
C LYS A 204 -3.77 -18.34 -8.76
N LYS A 205 -4.42 -17.94 -7.65
CA LYS A 205 -4.26 -18.61 -6.35
C LYS A 205 -4.84 -20.02 -6.31
N LYS A 206 -5.90 -20.31 -7.05
CA LYS A 206 -6.47 -21.67 -7.12
C LYS A 206 -5.57 -22.67 -7.86
N ILE A 207 -4.77 -22.20 -8.82
CA ILE A 207 -3.86 -23.05 -9.61
C ILE A 207 -2.62 -23.46 -8.79
N THR A 208 -2.17 -22.61 -7.85
CA THR A 208 -0.97 -22.86 -7.04
C THR A 208 -1.20 -23.71 -5.79
N CYS A 209 -2.44 -24.03 -5.43
CA CYS A 209 -2.78 -24.89 -4.27
C CYS A 209 -3.22 -26.31 -4.68
N SER A 210 -3.05 -26.68 -5.95
CA SER A 210 -3.43 -27.98 -6.53
C SER A 210 -2.24 -28.84 -6.95
N GLU A 211 -1.03 -28.52 -6.49
CA GLU A 211 0.18 -29.36 -6.56
C GLU A 211 0.64 -29.71 -5.13
#